data_AF-A0AAW8RCT8-F1
#
_entry.id   AF-A0AAW8RCT8-F1
#
_cell.length_a   1.000
_cell.length_b   1.000
_cell.length_c   1.000
_cell.angle_alpha   90.00
_cell.angle_beta   90.00
_cell.angle_gamma   90.00
#
_symmetry.space_group_name_H-M   'P 1'
#
loop_
_entity.id
_entity.type
_entity.pdbx_description
1 polymer ?
#
loop_
_entity_poly.entity_id
_entity_poly.type
_entity_poly.pdbx_seq_one_letter_code
_entity_poly.pdbx_strand_id
1 'polypeptide(L)'
;MTKIDETKRYKFSEIVRMVEDKELPEGTLLKNSYYHFEYEVIKTDKGFSIFEPKGVGNAPTLCSRLLNFKWTIKLPKDKEDKYYLKAPKEFGDKYLNLNMRRDVYFISDAGCGNDYQKTQFTQSEISAMPFKTNFFKKIKVED
;
A
#
# COMPACT_ATOMS: atom_id res chain seq x y z
N MET A 1 11.47 9.54 -5.13
CA MET A 1 10.51 9.02 -4.13
C MET A 1 11.27 8.08 -3.22
N THR A 2 11.38 8.42 -1.93
CA THR A 2 12.11 7.61 -0.94
C THR A 2 11.40 6.28 -0.74
N LYS A 3 12.11 5.17 -0.84
CA LYS A 3 11.55 3.82 -0.69
C LYS A 3 11.33 3.54 0.79
N ILE A 4 10.10 3.68 1.27
CA ILE A 4 9.75 3.38 2.67
C ILE A 4 9.77 1.87 2.90
N ASP A 5 10.50 1.44 3.94
CA ASP A 5 10.50 0.04 4.39
C ASP A 5 9.42 -0.14 5.45
N GLU A 6 8.33 -0.83 5.10
CA GLU A 6 7.21 -1.11 6.01
C GLU A 6 7.51 -2.15 7.10
N THR A 7 8.66 -2.83 7.03
CA THR A 7 9.11 -3.79 8.06
C THR A 7 9.95 -3.12 9.14
N LYS A 8 10.53 -1.96 8.81
CA LYS A 8 11.34 -1.16 9.73
C LYS A 8 10.48 -0.48 10.80
N ARG A 9 11.08 -0.33 11.97
CA ARG A 9 10.56 0.38 13.14
C ARG A 9 11.20 1.77 13.26
N TYR A 10 10.42 2.82 13.10
CA TYR A 10 10.86 4.22 13.06
C TYR A 10 10.61 4.94 14.40
N LYS A 11 11.44 5.93 14.74
CA LYS A 11 11.10 6.92 15.78
C LYS A 11 9.99 7.82 15.26
N PHE A 12 9.15 8.33 16.15
CA PHE A 12 8.08 9.25 15.74
C PHE A 12 8.62 10.54 15.09
N SER A 13 9.76 11.05 15.55
CA SER A 13 10.40 12.22 14.93
C SER A 13 10.90 11.96 13.50
N GLU A 14 11.30 10.74 13.16
CA GLU A 14 11.64 10.37 11.78
C GLU A 14 10.38 10.46 10.90
N ILE A 15 9.24 9.99 11.42
CA ILE A 15 7.96 10.00 10.71
C ILE A 15 7.48 11.44 10.50
N VAL A 16 7.55 12.30 11.53
CA VAL A 16 7.19 13.73 11.40
C VAL A 16 7.97 14.38 10.25
N ARG A 17 9.29 14.16 10.20
CA ARG A 17 10.13 14.68 9.11
C ARG A 17 9.69 14.13 7.75
N MET A 18 9.38 12.84 7.64
CA MET A 18 8.88 12.24 6.39
C MET A 18 7.54 12.83 5.94
N VAL A 19 6.66 13.23 6.87
CA VAL A 19 5.41 13.93 6.56
C VAL A 19 5.68 15.35 6.08
N GLU A 20 6.58 16.09 6.74
CA GLU A 20 6.99 17.45 6.36
C GLU A 20 7.65 17.47 4.98
N ASP A 21 8.51 16.49 4.70
CA ASP A 21 9.22 16.29 3.43
C ASP A 21 8.30 15.72 2.32
N LYS A 22 7.01 15.47 2.63
CA LYS A 22 6.01 14.91 1.71
C LYS A 22 6.41 13.54 1.14
N GLU A 23 7.17 12.76 1.90
CA GLU A 23 7.57 11.39 1.52
C GLU A 23 6.47 10.37 1.80
N LEU A 24 5.57 10.66 2.76
CA LEU A 24 4.44 9.81 3.09
C LEU A 24 3.17 10.30 2.40
N PRO A 25 2.51 9.46 1.58
CA PRO A 25 1.24 9.82 0.98
C PRO A 25 0.12 9.83 2.02
N GLU A 26 -0.91 10.64 1.78
CA GLU A 26 -2.17 10.57 2.54
C GLU A 26 -2.76 9.15 2.55
N GLY A 27 -3.33 8.73 3.67
CA GLY A 27 -3.78 7.36 3.91
C GLY A 27 -2.71 6.45 4.51
N THR A 28 -1.49 6.94 4.71
CA THR A 28 -0.43 6.18 5.39
C THR A 28 -0.79 5.97 6.86
N LEU A 29 -0.84 4.70 7.28
CA LEU A 29 -1.12 4.31 8.65
C LEU A 29 0.17 4.15 9.44
N LEU A 30 0.18 4.70 10.64
CA LEU A 30 1.26 4.61 11.62
C LEU A 30 0.76 3.76 12.77
N LYS A 31 1.42 2.65 13.06
CA LYS A 31 1.01 1.73 14.12
C LYS A 31 2.06 1.61 15.21
N ASN A 32 1.60 1.68 16.45
CA ASN A 32 2.41 1.34 17.60
C ASN A 32 2.01 -0.05 18.12
N SER A 33 2.92 -1.01 18.02
CA SER A 33 2.63 -2.40 18.41
C SER A 33 2.43 -2.59 19.92
N TYR A 34 2.82 -1.62 20.76
CA TYR A 34 2.77 -1.75 22.21
C TYR A 34 1.45 -1.27 22.81
N TYR A 35 0.85 -0.21 22.25
CA TYR A 35 -0.36 0.41 22.79
C TYR A 35 -1.58 0.34 21.86
N HIS A 36 -1.47 -0.32 20.71
CA HIS A 36 -2.53 -0.34 19.69
C HIS A 36 -2.99 1.06 19.25
N PHE A 37 -2.14 2.07 19.42
CA PHE A 37 -2.38 3.39 18.85
C PHE A 37 -2.15 3.31 17.34
N GLU A 38 -3.11 3.84 16.61
CA GLU A 38 -3.05 4.01 15.18
C GLU A 38 -3.25 5.48 14.87
N TYR A 39 -2.42 5.98 13.97
CA TYR A 39 -2.58 7.29 13.36
C TYR A 39 -2.55 7.17 11.85
N GLU A 40 -3.02 8.19 11.16
CA GLU A 40 -3.11 8.28 9.72
C GLU A 40 -2.57 9.62 9.25
N VAL A 41 -1.84 9.60 8.13
CA VAL A 41 -1.43 10.82 7.43
C VAL A 41 -2.62 11.33 6.63
N ILE A 42 -3.09 12.53 6.94
CA ILE A 42 -4.23 13.18 6.30
C ILE A 42 -3.77 14.45 5.61
N LYS A 43 -4.34 14.76 4.44
CA LYS A 43 -4.13 16.05 3.78
C LYS A 43 -5.06 17.11 4.40
N THR A 44 -4.48 18.24 4.75
CA THR A 44 -5.16 19.42 5.29
C THR A 44 -4.89 20.64 4.40
N ASP A 45 -5.59 21.74 4.64
CA ASP A 45 -5.36 23.01 3.94
C ASP A 45 -3.93 23.54 4.09
N LYS A 46 -3.21 23.13 5.16
CA LYS A 46 -1.84 23.54 5.45
C LYS A 46 -0.77 22.53 5.00
N GLY A 47 -1.16 21.42 4.36
CA GLY A 47 -0.27 20.32 3.98
C GLY A 47 -0.64 19.00 4.65
N PHE A 48 0.30 18.08 4.78
CA PHE A 48 0.05 16.79 5.43
C PHE A 48 0.18 16.88 6.95
N SER A 49 -0.67 16.17 7.67
CA SER A 49 -0.69 16.09 9.14
C SER A 49 -1.03 14.67 9.60
N ILE A 50 -0.83 14.38 10.89
CA ILE A 50 -1.08 13.06 11.48
C ILE A 50 -2.27 13.15 12.43
N PHE A 51 -3.27 12.27 12.29
CA PHE A 51 -4.49 12.22 13.12
C PHE A 51 -4.93 10.79 13.42
N GLU A 52 -5.84 10.57 14.36
CA GLU A 52 -6.41 9.22 14.57
C GLU A 52 -7.33 8.82 13.39
N PRO A 53 -7.32 7.54 12.96
CA PRO A 53 -8.17 7.07 11.87
C PRO A 53 -9.65 7.25 12.23
N LYS A 54 -10.47 7.74 11.29
CA LYS A 54 -11.94 7.99 11.38
C LYS A 54 -12.38 9.42 11.73
N GLY A 55 -11.57 10.43 11.41
CA GLY A 55 -12.09 11.76 11.04
C GLY A 55 -12.70 12.61 12.16
N VAL A 56 -12.52 12.25 13.43
CA VAL A 56 -12.83 13.13 14.58
C VAL A 56 -11.64 13.20 15.57
N GLY A 57 -10.53 12.57 15.22
CA GLY A 57 -9.39 12.34 16.11
C GLY A 57 -8.57 13.59 16.33
N ASN A 58 -8.21 13.84 17.59
CA ASN A 58 -7.23 14.86 17.94
C ASN A 58 -5.89 14.58 17.23
N ALA A 59 -5.14 15.64 16.92
CA ALA A 59 -3.73 15.49 16.61
C ALA A 59 -3.04 14.74 17.77
N PRO A 60 -2.02 13.91 17.51
CA PRO A 60 -1.33 13.18 18.57
C PRO A 60 -0.81 14.16 19.62
N THR A 61 -1.27 14.02 20.86
CA THR A 61 -0.71 14.79 21.98
C THR A 61 0.74 14.37 22.18
N LEU A 62 1.66 15.33 22.07
CA LEU A 62 3.08 15.08 22.23
C LEU A 62 3.34 14.59 23.66
N CYS A 63 3.66 13.30 23.80
CA CYS A 63 3.87 12.66 25.09
C CYS A 63 5.01 11.64 25.01
N SER A 64 5.51 11.21 26.17
CA SER A 64 6.57 10.22 26.28
C SER A 64 6.25 8.92 25.55
N ARG A 65 4.97 8.53 25.48
CA ARG A 65 4.53 7.33 24.74
C ARG A 65 4.72 7.46 23.23
N LEU A 66 4.58 8.66 22.69
CA LEU A 66 4.79 8.93 21.27
C LEU A 66 6.30 8.83 20.93
N LEU A 67 7.13 9.41 21.79
CA LEU A 67 8.58 9.56 21.57
C LEU A 67 9.41 8.32 21.91
N ASN A 68 9.05 7.60 22.98
CA ASN A 68 9.85 6.49 23.50
C ASN A 68 9.68 5.20 22.71
N PHE A 69 8.59 5.08 21.95
CA PHE A 69 8.25 3.86 21.26
C PHE A 69 8.50 3.97 19.77
N LYS A 70 8.74 2.80 19.17
CA LYS A 70 8.92 2.67 17.74
C LYS A 70 7.59 2.40 17.06
N TRP A 71 7.48 2.93 15.85
CA TRP A 71 6.29 2.91 15.03
C TRP A 71 6.57 2.16 13.74
N THR A 72 5.59 1.41 13.25
CA THR A 72 5.60 0.84 11.91
C THR A 72 4.76 1.70 10.98
N ILE A 73 5.19 1.78 9.73
CA ILE A 73 4.51 2.53 8.66
C ILE A 73 3.85 1.52 7.74
N LYS A 74 2.58 1.75 7.41
CA LYS A 74 1.82 1.01 6.39
C LYS A 74 1.30 2.00 5.36
N LEU A 75 1.85 1.92 4.17
CA LEU A 75 1.44 2.73 3.03
C LEU A 75 0.04 2.32 2.56
N PRO A 76 -0.75 3.27 2.03
CA PRO A 76 -2.03 2.98 1.42
C PRO A 76 -1.81 2.10 0.18
N LYS A 77 -2.39 0.89 0.20
CA LYS A 77 -2.23 -0.10 -0.88
C LYS A 77 -2.82 0.40 -2.20
N ASP A 78 -3.85 1.21 -2.15
CA ASP A 78 -4.51 1.84 -3.29
C ASP A 78 -3.63 2.87 -4.01
N LYS A 79 -2.55 3.35 -3.37
CA LYS A 79 -1.56 4.25 -3.98
C LYS A 79 -0.27 3.54 -4.42
N GLU A 80 -0.21 2.21 -4.30
CA GLU A 80 0.86 1.45 -4.94
C GLU A 80 0.66 1.45 -6.45
N ASP A 81 1.77 1.54 -7.19
CA ASP A 81 1.78 1.28 -8.63
C ASP A 81 1.10 -0.07 -8.91
N LYS A 82 0.15 -0.05 -9.84
CA LYS A 82 -0.52 -1.26 -10.30
C LYS A 82 0.21 -1.83 -11.50
N TYR A 83 0.18 -3.15 -11.61
CA TYR A 83 0.82 -3.88 -12.69
C TYR A 83 -0.16 -4.86 -13.32
N TYR A 84 -0.11 -4.94 -14.64
CA TYR A 84 -0.53 -6.12 -15.36
C TYR A 84 0.57 -7.18 -15.28
N LEU A 85 0.19 -8.43 -15.01
CA LEU A 85 1.10 -9.57 -15.02
C LEU A 85 0.95 -10.35 -16.32
N LYS A 86 1.79 -10.05 -17.31
CA LYS A 86 1.76 -10.68 -18.63
C LYS A 86 2.48 -12.04 -18.58
N ALA A 87 1.78 -13.08 -19.00
CA ALA A 87 2.29 -14.45 -19.09
C ALA A 87 3.35 -14.57 -20.20
N PRO A 88 4.22 -15.59 -20.14
CA PRO A 88 5.13 -15.93 -21.25
C PRO A 88 4.39 -16.14 -22.57
N LYS A 89 5.09 -15.95 -23.69
CA LYS A 89 4.51 -16.01 -25.04
C LYS A 89 3.85 -17.35 -25.34
N GLU A 90 4.35 -18.43 -24.74
CA GLU A 90 3.82 -19.79 -24.81
C GLU A 90 2.36 -19.89 -24.30
N PHE A 91 1.93 -18.93 -23.49
CA PHE A 91 0.56 -18.80 -22.99
C PHE A 91 -0.29 -17.80 -23.80
N GLY A 92 0.17 -17.42 -25.00
CA GLY A 92 -0.57 -16.57 -25.93
C GLY A 92 -0.58 -15.09 -25.57
N ASP A 93 0.49 -14.58 -24.94
CA ASP A 93 0.63 -13.16 -24.54
C ASP A 93 -0.48 -12.66 -23.59
N LYS A 94 -1.16 -13.58 -22.90
CA LYS A 94 -2.25 -13.32 -21.96
C LYS A 94 -1.76 -12.76 -20.62
N TYR A 95 -2.70 -12.41 -19.75
CA TYR A 95 -2.47 -11.78 -18.46
C TYR A 95 -3.05 -12.60 -17.32
N LEU A 96 -2.46 -12.47 -16.13
CA LEU A 96 -3.07 -12.96 -14.91
C LEU A 96 -4.31 -12.14 -14.57
N ASN A 97 -5.39 -12.83 -14.24
CA ASN A 97 -6.63 -12.24 -13.77
C ASN A 97 -7.10 -13.01 -12.52
N LEU A 98 -7.83 -12.34 -11.64
CA LEU A 98 -8.46 -12.93 -10.46
C LEU A 98 -9.98 -12.79 -10.59
N ASN A 99 -10.68 -13.91 -10.51
CA ASN A 99 -12.13 -13.91 -10.34
C ASN A 99 -12.45 -13.67 -8.86
N MET A 100 -12.88 -12.46 -8.52
CA MET A 100 -13.12 -12.05 -7.13
C MET A 100 -14.28 -12.81 -6.47
N ARG A 101 -15.22 -13.34 -7.25
CA ARG A 101 -16.37 -14.11 -6.71
C ARG A 101 -15.98 -15.54 -6.32
N ARG A 102 -15.05 -16.14 -7.06
CA ARG A 102 -14.61 -17.53 -6.85
C ARG A 102 -13.28 -17.63 -6.14
N ASP A 103 -12.56 -16.51 -6.01
CA ASP A 103 -11.19 -16.44 -5.51
C ASP A 103 -10.23 -17.36 -6.30
N VAL A 104 -10.39 -17.36 -7.64
CA VAL A 104 -9.60 -18.21 -8.55
C VAL A 104 -8.82 -17.34 -9.54
N TYR A 105 -7.52 -17.61 -9.63
CA TYR A 105 -6.63 -17.01 -10.63
C TYR A 105 -6.71 -17.75 -11.97
N PHE A 106 -6.67 -17.01 -13.07
CA PHE A 106 -6.69 -17.56 -14.42
C PHE A 106 -5.94 -16.67 -15.41
N ILE A 107 -5.61 -17.23 -16.58
CA ILE A 107 -4.89 -16.53 -17.65
C ILE A 107 -5.85 -16.19 -18.79
N SER A 108 -6.00 -14.90 -19.10
CA SER A 108 -6.90 -14.38 -20.14
C SER A 108 -6.39 -13.04 -20.66
N ASP A 109 -6.99 -12.51 -21.72
CA ASP A 109 -6.62 -11.19 -22.25
C ASP A 109 -6.82 -10.08 -21.20
N ALA A 110 -6.01 -9.02 -21.30
CA ALA A 110 -6.13 -7.87 -20.43
C ALA A 110 -7.48 -7.19 -20.64
N GLY A 111 -8.19 -6.90 -19.55
CA GLY A 111 -9.45 -6.13 -19.62
C GLY A 111 -10.69 -6.93 -20.03
N CYS A 112 -10.63 -8.25 -20.15
CA CYS A 112 -11.84 -9.10 -20.35
C CYS A 112 -12.76 -9.21 -19.12
N GLY A 113 -12.68 -8.24 -18.20
CA GLY A 113 -13.33 -8.28 -16.91
C GLY A 113 -14.67 -7.58 -16.87
N ASN A 114 -15.71 -8.32 -16.50
CA ASN A 114 -16.87 -7.72 -15.81
C ASN A 114 -16.45 -7.27 -14.40
N ASP A 115 -17.37 -6.63 -13.66
CA ASP A 115 -17.12 -6.07 -12.31
C ASP A 115 -16.55 -7.06 -11.26
N TYR A 116 -16.54 -8.36 -11.57
CA TYR A 116 -16.03 -9.43 -10.71
C TYR A 116 -14.61 -9.89 -11.05
N GLN A 117 -13.93 -9.21 -11.97
CA GLN A 117 -12.58 -9.57 -12.38
C GLN A 117 -11.58 -8.47 -12.04
N LYS A 118 -10.49 -8.87 -11.39
CA LYS A 118 -9.35 -8.02 -11.11
C LYS A 118 -8.20 -8.39 -12.05
N THR A 119 -7.74 -7.43 -12.83
CA THR A 119 -6.72 -7.62 -13.88
C THR A 119 -5.40 -6.91 -13.57
N GLN A 120 -5.43 -6.03 -12.56
CA GLN A 120 -4.32 -5.19 -12.12
C GLN A 120 -4.00 -5.51 -10.66
N PHE A 121 -2.72 -5.65 -10.33
CA PHE A 121 -2.27 -6.03 -8.99
C PHE A 121 -1.18 -5.08 -8.51
N THR A 122 -1.20 -4.75 -7.22
CA THR A 122 -0.11 -3.98 -6.61
C THR A 122 1.10 -4.88 -6.31
N GLN A 123 2.27 -4.29 -6.05
CA GLN A 123 3.46 -5.09 -5.73
C GLN A 123 3.28 -5.91 -4.44
N SER A 124 2.60 -5.36 -3.44
CA SER A 124 2.26 -6.09 -2.22
C SER A 124 1.35 -7.29 -2.50
N GLU A 125 0.35 -7.14 -3.37
CA GLU A 125 -0.54 -8.23 -3.75
C GLU A 125 0.19 -9.34 -4.50
N ILE A 126 1.03 -8.97 -5.46
CA ILE A 126 1.88 -9.90 -6.22
C ILE A 126 2.81 -10.70 -5.28
N SER A 127 3.30 -10.05 -4.23
CA SER A 127 4.21 -10.68 -3.25
C SER A 127 3.49 -11.61 -2.28
N ALA A 128 2.17 -11.42 -2.10
CA ALA A 128 1.31 -12.24 -1.24
C ALA A 128 0.62 -13.39 -1.99
N MET A 129 0.81 -13.51 -3.31
CA MET A 129 0.19 -14.57 -4.10
C MET A 129 0.66 -15.97 -3.63
N PRO A 130 -0.23 -16.98 -3.64
CA PRO A 130 0.10 -18.32 -3.16
C PRO A 130 0.99 -19.12 -4.14
N PHE A 131 1.49 -18.49 -5.20
CA PHE A 131 2.35 -19.07 -6.22
C PHE A 131 3.45 -18.08 -6.63
N LYS A 132 4.52 -18.60 -7.23
CA LYS A 132 5.61 -17.77 -7.74
C LYS A 132 5.10 -16.92 -8.90
N THR A 133 5.45 -15.63 -8.92
CA THR A 133 5.02 -14.68 -9.96
C THR A 133 6.15 -14.19 -10.84
N ASN A 134 7.38 -14.70 -10.64
CA ASN A 134 8.59 -14.26 -11.31
C ASN A 134 8.64 -14.57 -12.81
N PHE A 135 7.81 -15.50 -13.30
CA PHE A 135 7.71 -15.81 -14.72
C PHE A 135 6.76 -14.86 -15.48
N PHE A 136 5.99 -14.03 -14.77
CA PHE A 136 5.19 -12.99 -15.39
C PHE A 136 6.04 -11.74 -15.64
N LYS A 137 5.93 -11.18 -16.84
CA LYS A 137 6.43 -9.83 -17.11
C LYS A 137 5.48 -8.82 -16.47
N LYS A 138 6.01 -7.98 -15.58
CA LYS A 138 5.27 -6.86 -15.00
C LYS A 138 5.20 -5.72 -16.02
N ILE A 139 3.99 -5.24 -16.30
CA ILE A 139 3.74 -4.05 -17.13
C ILE A 139 3.03 -3.04 -16.22
N LYS A 140 3.68 -1.92 -15.96
CA LYS A 140 3.12 -0.85 -15.11
C LYS A 140 1.87 -0.30 -15.79
N VAL A 141 0.81 -0.11 -15.01
CA VAL A 141 -0.40 0.61 -15.43
C VAL A 141 -0.05 2.10 -15.38
N GLU A 142 -0.13 2.77 -16.52
CA GLU A 142 -0.07 4.24 -16.57
C GLU A 142 -1.49 4.78 -16.37
N ASP A 143 -1.62 5.83 -15.55
CA ASP A 143 -2.88 6.53 -15.28
C ASP A 143 -3.36 7.34 -16.49
#